data_AF-A0A6A5Z569-F1
#
_entry.id   AF-A0A6A5Z569-F1
#
_cell.length_a   1.000
_cell.length_b   1.000
_cell.length_c   1.000
_cell.angle_alpha   90.00
_cell.angle_beta   90.00
_cell.angle_gamma   90.00
#
_symmetry.space_group_name_H-M   'P 1'
#
loop_
_entity.id
_entity.type
_entity.pdbx_description
1 polymer ?
#
loop_
_entity_poly.entity_id
_entity_poly.type
_entity_poly.pdbx_seq_one_letter_code
_entity_poly.pdbx_strand_id
1 'polypeptide(L)'
;MADQGEIDPQYLSILPKHFELTPDAKKQVPPWGLLDPDTPEAAIFYLNHLAEPRSTKVSHTASHEDNARQRKEWDEFKEAHPGVVTKLHFNVFFQRKIMLQSLQAVGLDVRGGLVRLIQLRSKHFRDGYFPTNAITVTNPEKARKYINIGIQLPSSTPDHPKSLKEASDLYSQISTLVGMNSPTMKDLDKRIEESKDENEKWELKRERFRVQTKERYEKALLDVAREEWLDKELSEIRGKKRARLD
;
A
#
# COMPACT_ATOMS: atom_id res chain seq x y z
N MET A 1 21.19 -1.23 -23.37
CA MET A 1 19.76 -1.26 -23.05
C MET A 1 19.59 -2.37 -22.03
N ALA A 2 19.43 -2.03 -20.75
CA ALA A 2 19.34 -3.02 -19.68
C ALA A 2 17.99 -3.73 -19.75
N ASP A 3 17.99 -5.05 -19.67
CA ASP A 3 16.80 -5.91 -19.63
C ASP A 3 15.74 -5.31 -18.72
N GLN A 4 14.63 -4.85 -19.31
CA GLN A 4 13.41 -4.56 -18.58
C GLN A 4 12.78 -5.90 -18.21
N GLY A 5 13.35 -6.56 -17.20
CA GLY A 5 12.70 -7.71 -16.57
C GLY A 5 11.26 -7.33 -16.24
N GLU A 6 10.33 -8.19 -16.62
CA GLU A 6 8.89 -7.97 -16.48
C GLU A 6 8.58 -7.53 -15.05
N ILE A 7 8.18 -6.26 -14.90
CA ILE A 7 7.89 -5.67 -13.60
C ILE A 7 6.59 -6.30 -13.09
N ASP A 8 6.58 -6.75 -11.84
CA ASP A 8 5.36 -7.28 -11.21
C ASP A 8 4.23 -6.24 -11.33
N PRO A 9 3.09 -6.56 -11.95
CA PRO A 9 2.00 -5.60 -12.17
C PRO A 9 1.51 -4.94 -10.89
N GLN A 10 1.64 -5.61 -9.73
CA GLN A 10 1.26 -5.07 -8.43
C GLN A 10 2.14 -3.89 -7.98
N TYR A 11 3.32 -3.71 -8.59
CA TYR A 11 4.19 -2.56 -8.32
C TYR A 11 3.64 -1.27 -8.94
N LEU A 12 2.84 -1.38 -10.00
CA LEU A 12 2.20 -0.23 -10.64
C LEU A 12 1.11 0.41 -9.77
N SER A 13 0.60 -0.31 -8.77
CA SER A 13 -0.28 0.27 -7.74
C SER A 13 0.55 0.98 -6.67
N ILE A 14 0.59 2.31 -6.72
CA ILE A 14 1.26 3.15 -5.72
C ILE A 14 0.27 3.41 -4.58
N LEU A 15 0.32 2.56 -3.57
CA LEU A 15 -0.50 2.68 -2.36
C LEU A 15 0.07 3.74 -1.40
N PRO A 16 -0.73 4.35 -0.51
CA PRO A 16 -0.20 5.18 0.59
C PRO A 16 0.77 4.37 1.46
N LYS A 17 1.72 5.01 2.17
CA LYS A 17 2.70 4.29 3.01
C LYS A 17 2.05 3.38 4.07
N HIS A 18 0.92 3.82 4.63
CA HIS A 18 0.19 3.12 5.66
C HIS A 18 -1.25 2.86 5.22
N PHE A 19 -1.82 1.77 5.75
CA PHE A 19 -3.18 1.38 5.48
C PHE A 19 -4.16 2.40 6.06
N GLU A 20 -5.08 2.88 5.23
CA GLU A 20 -6.01 3.94 5.61
C GLU A 20 -7.40 3.71 5.00
N LEU A 21 -8.44 3.83 5.82
CA LEU A 21 -9.83 3.82 5.38
C LEU A 21 -10.23 5.14 4.73
N THR A 22 -11.13 5.08 3.75
CA THR A 22 -11.78 6.28 3.21
C THR A 22 -12.60 6.99 4.28
N PRO A 23 -12.84 8.31 4.17
CA PRO A 23 -13.69 9.04 5.11
C PRO A 23 -15.08 8.42 5.27
N ASP A 24 -15.67 7.88 4.21
CA ASP A 24 -17.00 7.28 4.26
C ASP A 24 -17.00 5.88 4.90
N ALA A 25 -15.94 5.10 4.72
CA ALA A 25 -15.79 3.84 5.43
C ALA A 25 -15.56 4.05 6.93
N LYS A 26 -14.79 5.08 7.31
CA LYS A 26 -14.58 5.46 8.73
C LYS A 26 -15.89 5.76 9.45
N LYS A 27 -16.85 6.41 8.79
CA LYS A 27 -18.18 6.71 9.36
C LYS A 27 -19.03 5.45 9.61
N GLN A 28 -18.75 4.37 8.90
CA GLN A 28 -19.46 3.09 9.03
C GLN A 28 -18.86 2.18 10.08
N VAL A 29 -17.73 2.56 10.70
CA VAL A 29 -17.08 1.75 11.73
C VAL A 29 -17.99 1.67 12.95
N PRO A 30 -18.41 0.46 13.37
CA PRO A 30 -19.25 0.33 14.55
C PRO A 30 -18.49 0.80 15.79
N PRO A 31 -19.13 1.56 16.69
CA PRO A 31 -18.45 2.20 17.82
C PRO A 31 -17.86 1.17 18.81
N TRP A 32 -18.53 0.02 18.98
CA TRP A 32 -18.12 -1.16 19.76
C TRP A 32 -19.26 -2.19 19.71
N GLY A 33 -18.99 -3.48 19.93
CA GLY A 33 -20.05 -4.48 20.02
C GLY A 33 -19.57 -5.93 19.90
N LEU A 34 -20.50 -6.85 20.20
CA LEU A 34 -20.41 -8.24 19.77
C LEU A 34 -20.67 -8.25 18.27
N LEU A 35 -19.62 -8.55 17.49
CA LEU A 35 -19.72 -8.58 16.03
C LEU A 35 -19.73 -10.04 15.58
N ASP A 36 -20.78 -10.38 14.84
CA ASP A 36 -20.81 -11.59 14.03
C ASP A 36 -19.76 -11.43 12.91
N PRO A 37 -18.71 -12.27 12.88
CA PRO A 37 -17.61 -12.14 11.95
C PRO A 37 -18.01 -12.20 10.47
N ASP A 38 -19.19 -12.75 10.15
CA ASP A 38 -19.67 -12.91 8.78
C ASP A 38 -20.45 -11.68 8.27
N THR A 39 -20.54 -10.62 9.07
CA THR A 39 -21.26 -9.39 8.70
C THR A 39 -20.37 -8.33 8.02
N PRO A 40 -20.92 -7.50 7.12
CA PRO A 40 -20.21 -6.35 6.54
C PRO A 40 -19.65 -5.39 7.60
N GLU A 41 -20.36 -5.20 8.72
CA GLU A 41 -19.97 -4.37 9.84
C GLU A 41 -18.70 -4.92 10.52
N ALA A 42 -18.61 -6.25 10.69
CA ALA A 42 -17.40 -6.89 11.18
C ALA A 42 -16.23 -6.67 10.21
N ALA A 43 -16.46 -6.80 8.90
CA ALA A 43 -15.42 -6.57 7.91
C ALA A 43 -14.86 -5.14 8.02
N ILE A 44 -15.73 -4.12 8.07
CA ILE A 44 -15.32 -2.71 8.22
C ILE A 44 -14.59 -2.48 9.56
N PHE A 45 -15.08 -3.08 10.66
CA PHE A 45 -14.40 -3.00 11.95
C PHE A 45 -12.96 -3.53 11.87
N TYR A 46 -12.77 -4.68 11.23
CA TYR A 46 -11.46 -5.31 11.13
C TYR A 46 -10.50 -4.56 10.22
N LEU A 47 -11.00 -3.99 9.13
CA LEU A 47 -10.24 -3.07 8.29
C LEU A 47 -9.82 -1.83 9.10
N ASN A 48 -10.72 -1.27 9.91
CA ASN A 48 -10.38 -0.14 10.77
C ASN A 48 -9.32 -0.52 11.80
N HIS A 49 -9.40 -1.71 12.41
CA HIS A 49 -8.39 -2.16 13.37
C HIS A 49 -7.00 -2.43 12.73
N LEU A 50 -6.94 -2.67 11.42
CA LEU A 50 -5.68 -2.68 10.67
C LEU A 50 -5.11 -1.26 10.52
N ALA A 51 -5.94 -0.29 10.15
CA ALA A 51 -5.53 1.12 10.01
C ALA A 51 -5.16 1.77 11.36
N GLU A 52 -5.97 1.50 12.39
CA GLU A 52 -5.96 2.15 13.69
C GLU A 52 -6.02 1.09 14.81
N PRO A 53 -4.90 0.41 15.14
CA PRO A 53 -4.85 -0.70 16.10
C PRO A 53 -5.28 -0.35 17.53
N ARG A 54 -5.45 0.94 17.85
CA ARG A 54 -5.94 1.41 19.15
C ARG A 54 -7.46 1.33 19.28
N SER A 55 -8.18 0.95 18.22
CA SER A 55 -9.64 0.80 18.27
C SER A 55 -10.03 -0.45 19.07
N THR A 56 -10.70 -0.22 20.20
CA THR A 56 -11.68 -1.04 20.94
C THR A 56 -11.50 -2.57 20.98
N LYS A 57 -11.59 -3.13 22.20
CA LYS A 57 -11.66 -4.58 22.41
C LYS A 57 -12.93 -5.12 21.74
N VAL A 58 -12.79 -6.12 20.87
CA VAL A 58 -13.92 -6.89 20.34
C VAL A 58 -13.96 -8.25 21.00
N SER A 59 -15.18 -8.64 21.37
CA SER A 59 -15.50 -10.01 21.79
C SER A 59 -16.33 -10.63 20.67
N HIS A 60 -16.03 -11.87 20.33
CA HIS A 60 -16.84 -12.65 19.41
C HIS A 60 -17.76 -13.56 20.20
N THR A 61 -19.03 -13.56 19.85
CA THR A 61 -19.95 -14.66 20.18
C THR A 61 -19.75 -15.74 19.13
N ALA A 62 -19.18 -16.87 19.53
CA ALA A 62 -19.10 -18.07 18.68
C ALA A 62 -19.92 -19.19 19.33
N SER A 63 -20.69 -19.92 18.55
CA SER A 63 -21.38 -21.12 19.03
C SER A 63 -20.36 -22.19 19.47
N HIS A 64 -20.81 -23.23 20.19
CA HIS A 64 -19.93 -24.34 20.56
C HIS A 64 -19.37 -25.08 19.32
N GLU A 65 -20.19 -25.24 18.27
CA GLU A 65 -19.77 -25.88 17.01
C GLU A 65 -18.76 -25.03 16.24
N ASP A 66 -18.97 -23.71 16.20
CA ASP A 66 -18.00 -22.78 15.59
C ASP A 66 -16.67 -22.81 16.33
N ASN A 67 -16.69 -22.86 17.67
CA ASN A 67 -15.47 -22.97 18.47
C ASN A 67 -14.71 -24.28 18.18
N ALA A 68 -15.40 -25.41 17.98
CA ALA A 68 -14.77 -26.68 17.64
C ALA A 68 -14.12 -26.62 16.25
N ARG A 69 -14.82 -26.08 15.24
CA ARG A 69 -14.28 -25.86 13.90
C ARG A 69 -13.04 -24.96 13.93
N GLN A 70 -13.14 -23.84 14.64
CA GLN A 70 -12.03 -22.91 14.83
C GLN A 70 -10.82 -23.57 15.51
N ARG A 71 -11.03 -24.39 16.54
CA ARG A 71 -9.94 -25.14 17.18
C ARG A 71 -9.23 -26.08 16.21
N LYS A 72 -9.99 -26.81 15.39
CA LYS A 72 -9.41 -27.69 14.36
C LYS A 72 -8.55 -26.91 13.37
N GLU A 73 -9.06 -25.80 12.83
CA GLU A 73 -8.31 -24.94 11.91
C GLU A 73 -7.04 -24.36 12.55
N TRP A 74 -7.11 -23.99 13.83
CA TRP A 74 -5.94 -23.55 14.58
C TRP A 74 -4.90 -24.66 14.70
N ASP A 75 -5.32 -25.88 15.06
CA ASP A 75 -4.42 -27.03 15.18
C ASP A 75 -3.73 -27.36 13.85
N GLU A 76 -4.48 -27.37 12.74
CA GLU A 76 -3.93 -27.53 11.39
C GLU A 76 -2.93 -26.43 11.03
N PHE A 77 -3.24 -25.16 11.36
CA PHE A 77 -2.32 -24.05 11.13
C PHE A 77 -1.03 -24.18 11.97
N LYS A 78 -1.15 -24.64 13.21
CA LYS A 78 0.01 -24.86 14.09
C LYS A 78 0.95 -25.91 13.52
N GLU A 79 0.40 -27.00 13.02
CA GLU A 79 1.14 -28.09 12.41
C GLU A 79 1.84 -27.64 11.12
N ALA A 80 1.15 -26.88 10.28
CA ALA A 80 1.71 -26.38 9.02
C ALA A 80 2.78 -25.29 9.23
N HIS A 81 2.70 -24.49 10.31
CA HIS A 81 3.54 -23.31 10.51
C HIS A 81 4.12 -23.20 11.94
N PRO A 82 4.85 -24.20 12.44
CA PRO A 82 5.28 -24.27 13.83
C PRO A 82 6.14 -23.06 14.27
N GLY A 83 6.94 -22.50 13.35
CA GLY A 83 7.79 -21.34 13.63
C GLY A 83 7.03 -20.02 13.88
N VAL A 84 5.81 -19.87 13.37
CA VAL A 84 4.98 -18.67 13.52
C VAL A 84 4.18 -18.70 14.84
N VAL A 85 3.92 -19.90 15.33
CA VAL A 85 2.89 -20.20 16.33
C VAL A 85 3.38 -20.07 17.77
N THR A 86 4.70 -20.17 18.01
CA THR A 86 5.29 -20.23 19.37
C THR A 86 4.88 -19.09 20.31
N LYS A 87 4.37 -17.97 19.78
CA LYS A 87 3.87 -16.82 20.56
C LYS A 87 2.46 -16.36 20.18
N LEU A 88 1.75 -17.10 19.31
CA LEU A 88 0.46 -16.68 18.79
C LEU A 88 -0.67 -17.36 19.58
N HIS A 89 -1.48 -16.55 20.28
CA HIS A 89 -2.64 -17.04 21.00
C HIS A 89 -3.81 -17.34 20.04
N PHE A 90 -4.62 -18.37 20.33
CA PHE A 90 -5.79 -18.79 19.55
C PHE A 90 -6.69 -17.62 19.11
N ASN A 91 -7.13 -16.77 20.06
CA ASN A 91 -7.96 -15.60 19.74
C ASN A 91 -7.28 -14.62 18.78
N VAL A 92 -5.95 -14.47 18.88
CA VAL A 92 -5.20 -13.57 18.00
C VAL A 92 -5.14 -14.17 16.59
N PHE A 93 -4.93 -15.48 16.47
CA PHE A 93 -5.01 -16.16 15.17
C PHE A 93 -6.36 -15.92 14.49
N PHE A 94 -7.47 -16.12 15.19
CA PHE A 94 -8.82 -15.90 14.63
C PHE A 94 -9.05 -14.45 14.20
N GLN A 95 -8.66 -13.49 15.03
CA GLN A 95 -8.76 -12.07 14.66
C GLN A 95 -7.95 -11.76 13.39
N ARG A 96 -6.74 -12.31 13.24
CA ARG A 96 -5.93 -12.11 12.02
C ARG A 96 -6.52 -12.82 10.81
N LYS A 97 -7.12 -14.00 10.99
CA LYS A 97 -7.84 -14.70 9.92
C LYS A 97 -9.01 -13.86 9.41
N ILE A 98 -9.84 -13.34 10.31
CA ILE A 98 -10.99 -12.52 9.92
C ILE A 98 -10.52 -11.20 9.27
N MET A 99 -9.42 -10.60 9.74
CA MET A 99 -8.81 -9.44 9.08
C MET A 99 -8.41 -9.75 7.63
N LEU A 100 -7.78 -10.89 7.38
CA LEU A 100 -7.41 -11.30 6.02
C LEU A 100 -8.66 -11.50 5.16
N GLN A 101 -9.67 -12.20 5.68
CA GLN A 101 -10.94 -12.40 4.98
C GLN A 101 -11.64 -11.07 4.69
N SER A 102 -11.55 -10.09 5.60
CA SER A 102 -12.11 -8.76 5.42
C SER A 102 -11.41 -7.99 4.29
N LEU A 103 -10.08 -8.09 4.20
CA LEU A 103 -9.30 -7.54 3.08
C LEU A 103 -9.74 -8.17 1.76
N GLN A 104 -9.81 -9.51 1.71
CA GLN A 104 -10.21 -10.27 0.52
C GLN A 104 -11.64 -9.94 0.09
N ALA A 105 -12.54 -9.78 1.07
CA ALA A 105 -13.91 -9.38 0.83
C ALA A 105 -14.00 -8.00 0.18
N VAL A 106 -13.05 -7.09 0.37
CA VAL A 106 -13.05 -5.76 -0.27
C VAL A 106 -12.15 -5.66 -1.50
N GLY A 107 -11.55 -6.75 -1.98
CA GLY A 107 -10.72 -6.73 -3.18
C GLY A 107 -9.24 -6.40 -2.92
N LEU A 108 -8.77 -6.67 -1.70
CA LEU A 108 -7.36 -6.59 -1.30
C LEU A 108 -6.89 -7.95 -0.83
N ASP A 109 -5.61 -8.23 -0.89
CA ASP A 109 -5.03 -9.42 -0.27
C ASP A 109 -3.65 -9.11 0.32
N VAL A 110 -3.09 -10.05 1.08
CA VAL A 110 -1.73 -9.93 1.64
C VAL A 110 -0.84 -10.93 0.93
N ARG A 111 0.25 -10.47 0.32
CA ARG A 111 1.25 -11.40 -0.23
C ARG A 111 1.83 -12.26 0.89
N GLY A 112 1.83 -13.57 0.69
CA GLY A 112 2.21 -14.54 1.73
C GLY A 112 1.07 -14.85 2.73
N GLY A 113 -0.13 -14.33 2.49
CA GLY A 113 -1.36 -14.68 3.18
C GLY A 113 -1.34 -14.43 4.69
N LEU A 114 -2.03 -15.30 5.43
CA LEU A 114 -2.25 -15.14 6.87
C LEU A 114 -0.95 -15.14 7.67
N VAL A 115 0.01 -15.99 7.30
CA VAL A 115 1.32 -16.05 7.95
C VAL A 115 2.01 -14.69 7.87
N ARG A 116 2.06 -14.08 6.69
CA ARG A 116 2.71 -12.78 6.52
C ARG A 116 1.97 -11.67 7.26
N LEU A 117 0.63 -11.68 7.23
CA LEU A 117 -0.18 -10.74 8.00
C LEU A 117 0.13 -10.79 9.51
N ILE A 118 0.24 -12.00 10.08
CA ILE A 118 0.59 -12.20 11.50
C ILE A 118 1.98 -11.62 11.81
N GLN A 119 2.97 -11.91 10.96
CA GLN A 119 4.34 -11.42 11.13
C GLN A 119 4.40 -9.89 11.07
N LEU A 120 3.78 -9.27 10.05
CA LEU A 120 3.76 -7.82 9.88
C LEU A 120 3.06 -7.12 11.04
N ARG A 121 1.93 -7.66 11.51
CA ARG A 121 1.25 -7.10 12.69
C ARG A 121 2.09 -7.20 13.94
N SER A 122 2.84 -8.27 14.12
CA SER A 122 3.74 -8.41 15.27
C SER A 122 4.92 -7.44 15.20
N LYS A 123 5.50 -7.25 14.00
CA LYS A 123 6.62 -6.33 13.74
C LYS A 123 6.23 -4.85 13.92
N HIS A 124 5.06 -4.46 13.42
CA HIS A 124 4.60 -3.07 13.37
C HIS A 124 3.56 -2.69 14.44
N PHE A 125 3.30 -3.58 15.41
CA PHE A 125 2.31 -3.31 16.47
C PHE A 125 2.59 -1.99 17.22
N ARG A 126 3.87 -1.68 17.47
CA ARG A 126 4.29 -0.47 18.20
C ARG A 126 4.20 0.81 17.37
N ASP A 127 4.38 0.68 16.06
CA ASP A 127 4.35 1.82 15.14
C ASP A 127 2.93 2.37 14.99
N GLY A 128 1.92 1.57 15.33
CA GLY A 128 0.52 2.00 15.32
C GLY A 128 -0.10 2.04 13.92
N TYR A 129 0.59 1.56 12.89
CA TYR A 129 0.13 1.57 11.51
C TYR A 129 0.48 0.26 10.80
N PHE A 130 -0.37 -0.16 9.86
CA PHE A 130 -0.08 -1.32 9.01
C PHE A 130 0.55 -0.87 7.68
N PRO A 131 1.72 -1.41 7.28
CA PRO A 131 2.36 -1.04 6.01
C PRO A 131 1.59 -1.64 4.82
N THR A 132 1.42 -0.86 3.75
CA THR A 132 0.71 -1.31 2.54
C THR A 132 1.59 -2.09 1.57
N ASN A 133 2.91 -2.13 1.78
CA ASN A 133 3.84 -2.75 0.84
C ASN A 133 3.57 -4.24 0.62
N ALA A 134 2.96 -4.92 1.60
CA ALA A 134 2.55 -6.32 1.50
C ALA A 134 1.15 -6.53 0.88
N ILE A 135 0.38 -5.45 0.66
CA ILE A 135 -1.00 -5.52 0.15
C ILE A 135 -1.02 -5.63 -1.37
N THR A 136 -1.66 -6.66 -1.90
CA THR A 136 -2.00 -6.77 -3.32
C THR A 136 -3.41 -6.25 -3.56
N VAL A 137 -3.62 -5.62 -4.71
CA VAL A 137 -4.94 -5.15 -5.14
C VAL A 137 -5.50 -6.16 -6.14
N THR A 138 -6.57 -6.85 -5.74
CA THR A 138 -7.23 -7.87 -6.57
C THR A 138 -8.47 -7.33 -7.27
N ASN A 139 -9.18 -6.38 -6.65
CA ASN A 139 -10.29 -5.65 -7.25
C ASN A 139 -10.25 -4.16 -6.84
N PRO A 140 -9.64 -3.30 -7.67
CA PRO A 140 -9.51 -1.86 -7.36
C PRO A 140 -10.83 -1.14 -7.15
N GLU A 141 -11.86 -1.46 -7.95
CA GLU A 141 -13.18 -0.81 -7.88
C GLU A 141 -13.88 -1.08 -6.56
N LYS A 142 -13.78 -2.31 -6.06
CA LYS A 142 -14.31 -2.69 -4.75
C LYS A 142 -13.49 -2.06 -3.62
N ALA A 143 -12.16 -2.11 -3.73
CA ALA A 143 -11.26 -1.63 -2.69
C ALA A 143 -11.39 -0.12 -2.44
N ARG A 144 -11.51 0.68 -3.51
CA ARG A 144 -11.63 2.16 -3.44
C ARG A 144 -12.82 2.66 -2.62
N LYS A 145 -13.86 1.83 -2.44
CA LYS A 145 -15.01 2.20 -1.60
C LYS A 145 -14.65 2.25 -0.12
N TYR A 146 -13.70 1.40 0.30
CA TYR A 146 -13.37 1.20 1.70
C TYR A 146 -12.01 1.78 2.09
N ILE A 147 -11.01 1.64 1.20
CA ILE A 147 -9.60 1.89 1.49
C ILE A 147 -9.03 2.90 0.49
N ASN A 148 -8.14 3.76 0.98
CA ASN A 148 -7.30 4.59 0.13
C ASN A 148 -6.25 3.71 -0.57
N ILE A 149 -6.52 3.31 -1.82
CA ILE A 149 -5.57 2.52 -2.63
C ILE A 149 -4.64 3.38 -3.50
N GLY A 150 -4.54 4.69 -3.23
CA GLY A 150 -3.65 5.60 -3.96
C GLY A 150 -3.96 5.65 -5.46
N ILE A 151 -2.92 5.48 -6.28
CA ILE A 151 -3.03 5.56 -7.75
C ILE A 151 -2.53 4.29 -8.44
N GLN A 152 -3.12 4.00 -9.60
CA GLN A 152 -2.67 2.95 -10.51
C GLN A 152 -1.93 3.61 -11.68
N LEU A 153 -0.66 3.26 -11.86
CA LEU A 153 0.11 3.71 -13.01
C LEU A 153 -0.24 2.89 -14.25
N PRO A 154 -0.34 3.52 -15.43
CA PRO A 154 -0.57 2.81 -16.69
C PRO A 154 0.66 2.01 -17.12
N SER A 155 1.86 2.47 -16.75
CA SER A 155 3.12 1.84 -17.09
C SER A 155 4.18 2.15 -16.03
N SER A 156 5.28 1.39 -16.06
CA SER A 156 6.43 1.63 -15.17
C SER A 156 7.20 2.91 -15.52
N THR A 157 7.05 3.38 -16.77
CA THR A 157 7.71 4.59 -17.27
C THR A 157 6.69 5.72 -17.32
N PRO A 158 6.93 6.85 -16.65
CA PRO A 158 6.00 7.97 -16.73
C PRO A 158 5.94 8.51 -18.15
N ASP A 159 4.73 8.80 -18.61
CA ASP A 159 4.54 9.61 -19.82
C ASP A 159 5.09 11.01 -19.58
N HIS A 160 5.62 11.63 -20.64
CA HIS A 160 6.12 12.98 -20.56
C HIS A 160 4.94 13.97 -20.39
N PRO A 161 4.90 14.77 -19.31
CA PRO A 161 3.81 15.72 -19.07
C PRO A 161 3.76 16.81 -20.15
N LYS A 162 2.57 17.34 -20.46
CA LYS A 162 2.39 18.36 -21.51
C LYS A 162 2.57 19.79 -21.00
N SER A 163 2.61 19.98 -19.69
CA SER A 163 2.76 21.29 -19.05
C SER A 163 3.39 21.17 -17.67
N LEU A 164 3.99 22.26 -17.20
CA LEU A 164 4.57 22.35 -15.86
C LEU A 164 3.53 22.08 -14.77
N LYS A 165 2.30 22.55 -14.97
CA LYS A 165 1.19 22.32 -14.04
C LYS A 165 0.87 20.82 -13.92
N GLU A 166 0.72 20.14 -15.05
CA GLU A 166 0.46 18.69 -15.08
C GLU A 166 1.61 17.91 -14.42
N ALA A 167 2.86 18.25 -14.73
CA ALA A 167 4.03 17.63 -14.12
C ALA A 167 4.05 17.83 -12.59
N SER A 168 3.73 19.03 -12.13
CA SER A 168 3.68 19.39 -10.71
C SER A 168 2.58 18.61 -9.98
N ASP A 169 1.39 18.51 -10.56
CA ASP A 169 0.26 17.78 -9.98
C ASP A 169 0.57 16.29 -9.85
N LEU A 170 1.15 15.67 -10.90
CA LEU A 170 1.55 14.26 -10.89
C LEU A 170 2.66 13.98 -9.86
N TYR A 171 3.70 14.82 -9.82
CA TYR A 171 4.78 14.68 -8.84
C TYR A 171 4.26 14.84 -7.41
N SER A 172 3.40 15.83 -7.16
CA SER A 172 2.82 16.08 -5.83
C SER A 172 2.01 14.88 -5.32
N GLN A 173 1.19 14.27 -6.18
CA GLN A 173 0.43 13.07 -5.86
C GLN A 173 1.35 11.89 -5.49
N ILE A 174 2.35 11.59 -6.33
CA ILE A 174 3.32 10.51 -6.06
C ILE A 174 4.11 10.79 -4.77
N SER A 175 4.61 12.02 -4.61
CA SER A 175 5.41 12.43 -3.46
C SER A 175 4.64 12.26 -2.15
N THR A 176 3.34 12.56 -2.15
CA THR A 176 2.44 12.36 -1.01
C THR A 176 2.28 10.87 -0.67
N LEU A 177 2.09 10.01 -1.68
CA LEU A 177 1.88 8.57 -1.47
C LEU A 177 3.15 7.85 -1.01
N VAL A 178 4.31 8.22 -1.58
CA VAL A 178 5.62 7.63 -1.25
C VAL A 178 6.15 8.18 0.08
N GLY A 179 5.85 9.43 0.40
CA GLY A 179 6.30 10.13 1.60
C GLY A 179 7.65 10.85 1.42
N MET A 180 7.97 11.73 2.37
CA MET A 180 9.23 12.50 2.36
C MET A 180 10.41 11.71 2.94
N ASN A 181 10.16 10.84 3.91
CA ASN A 181 11.19 10.09 4.64
C ASN A 181 11.34 8.65 4.10
N SER A 182 11.49 8.52 2.78
CA SER A 182 11.70 7.23 2.14
C SER A 182 13.17 6.81 2.21
N PRO A 183 13.48 5.52 2.35
CA PRO A 183 14.86 5.04 2.31
C PRO A 183 15.53 5.38 0.97
N THR A 184 16.86 5.49 0.96
CA THR A 184 17.58 5.69 -0.30
C THR A 184 17.53 4.43 -1.16
N MET A 185 17.63 4.59 -2.48
CA MET A 185 17.71 3.46 -3.43
C MET A 185 18.86 2.49 -3.08
N LYS A 186 20.01 3.03 -2.65
CA LYS A 186 21.17 2.24 -2.23
C LYS A 186 20.90 1.40 -0.97
N ASP A 187 20.18 1.96 0.00
CA ASP A 187 19.81 1.22 1.22
C ASP A 187 18.81 0.10 0.90
N LEU A 188 17.90 0.35 -0.03
CA LEU A 188 16.94 -0.65 -0.48
C LEU A 188 17.62 -1.79 -1.24
N ASP A 189 18.54 -1.48 -2.16
CA ASP A 189 19.32 -2.48 -2.90
C ASP A 189 20.09 -3.39 -1.94
N LYS A 190 20.80 -2.80 -0.98
CA LYS A 190 21.51 -3.55 0.07
C LYS A 190 20.57 -4.46 0.86
N ARG A 191 19.42 -3.96 1.32
CA ARG A 191 18.45 -4.75 2.08
C ARG A 191 17.81 -5.87 1.26
N ILE A 192 17.63 -5.67 -0.04
CA ILE A 192 17.10 -6.70 -0.96
C ILE A 192 18.11 -7.86 -1.07
N GLU A 193 19.40 -7.54 -1.21
CA GLU A 193 20.49 -8.53 -1.29
C GLU A 193 20.66 -9.30 0.02
N GLU A 194 20.55 -8.62 1.16
CA GLU A 194 20.73 -9.22 2.50
C GLU A 194 19.51 -10.03 2.98
N SER A 195 18.32 -9.76 2.43
CA SER A 195 17.09 -10.44 2.86
C SER A 195 17.08 -11.91 2.44
N LYS A 196 16.62 -12.78 3.33
CA LYS A 196 16.42 -14.22 3.07
C LYS A 196 14.95 -14.61 2.90
N ASP A 197 14.03 -13.71 3.28
CA ASP A 197 12.59 -13.92 3.17
C ASP A 197 12.10 -13.36 1.82
N GLU A 198 11.55 -14.23 0.97
CA GLU A 198 11.04 -13.86 -0.35
C GLU A 198 9.87 -12.86 -0.27
N ASN A 199 9.07 -12.87 0.80
CA ASN A 199 8.04 -11.86 1.01
C ASN A 199 8.65 -10.51 1.32
N GLU A 200 9.64 -10.46 2.22
CA GLU A 200 10.36 -9.21 2.52
C GLU A 200 11.12 -8.69 1.30
N LYS A 201 11.77 -9.56 0.51
CA LYS A 201 12.40 -9.15 -0.76
C LYS A 201 11.40 -8.51 -1.71
N TRP A 202 10.22 -9.11 -1.87
CA TRP A 202 9.18 -8.55 -2.74
C TRP A 202 8.70 -7.19 -2.24
N GLU A 203 8.44 -7.05 -0.93
CA GLU A 203 8.05 -5.79 -0.31
C GLU A 203 9.12 -4.69 -0.48
N LEU A 204 10.40 -5.06 -0.35
CA LEU A 204 11.53 -4.15 -0.55
C LEU A 204 11.69 -3.75 -2.02
N LYS A 205 11.55 -4.69 -2.96
CA LYS A 205 11.55 -4.39 -4.40
C LYS A 205 10.40 -3.46 -4.78
N ARG A 206 9.22 -3.64 -4.17
CA ARG A 206 8.08 -2.74 -4.34
C ARG A 206 8.34 -1.35 -3.77
N GLU A 207 8.91 -1.26 -2.56
CA GLU A 207 9.32 0.03 -1.98
C GLU A 207 10.36 0.75 -2.86
N ARG A 208 11.33 0.00 -3.37
CA ARG A 208 12.33 0.51 -4.32
C ARG A 208 11.66 1.06 -5.58
N PHE A 209 10.69 0.33 -6.13
CA PHE A 209 9.92 0.82 -7.28
C PHE A 209 9.17 2.12 -6.98
N ARG A 210 8.59 2.26 -5.78
CA ARG A 210 7.91 3.49 -5.34
C ARG A 210 8.87 4.68 -5.27
N VAL A 211 10.04 4.51 -4.65
CA VAL A 211 11.06 5.55 -4.56
C VAL A 211 11.57 5.92 -5.95
N GLN A 212 11.89 4.93 -6.78
CA GLN A 212 12.33 5.16 -8.15
C GLN A 212 11.28 5.89 -8.99
N THR A 213 10.00 5.55 -8.83
CA THR A 213 8.89 6.24 -9.49
C THR A 213 8.86 7.71 -9.10
N LYS A 214 8.97 8.02 -7.79
CA LYS A 214 9.04 9.40 -7.31
C LYS A 214 10.19 10.19 -7.96
N GLU A 215 11.39 9.61 -8.02
CA GLU A 215 12.56 10.23 -8.67
C GLU A 215 12.33 10.48 -10.17
N ARG A 216 11.64 9.56 -10.87
CA ARG A 216 11.31 9.74 -12.30
C ARG A 216 10.34 10.90 -12.54
N TYR A 217 9.30 11.01 -11.71
CA TYR A 217 8.34 12.12 -11.80
C TYR A 217 8.96 13.45 -11.38
N GLU A 218 9.89 13.45 -10.43
CA GLU A 218 10.68 14.65 -10.08
C GLU A 218 11.52 15.12 -11.26
N LYS A 219 12.22 14.19 -11.93
CA LYS A 219 13.01 14.51 -13.11
C LYS A 219 12.13 15.06 -14.24
N ALA A 220 10.99 14.42 -14.52
CA ALA A 220 10.05 14.90 -15.53
C ALA A 220 9.56 16.33 -15.24
N LEU A 221 9.30 16.65 -13.97
CA LEU A 221 8.95 18.01 -13.54
C LEU A 221 10.07 19.01 -13.83
N LEU A 222 11.32 18.67 -13.52
CA LEU A 222 12.47 19.54 -13.79
C LEU A 222 12.74 19.73 -15.29
N ASP A 223 12.57 18.67 -16.08
CA ASP A 223 12.75 18.71 -17.53
C ASP A 223 11.70 19.66 -18.17
N VAL A 224 10.42 19.51 -17.81
CA VAL A 224 9.34 20.40 -18.31
C VAL A 224 9.52 21.84 -17.84
N ALA A 225 9.94 22.06 -16.59
CA ALA A 225 10.23 23.40 -16.08
C ALA A 225 11.34 24.10 -16.89
N ARG A 226 12.36 23.34 -17.29
CA ARG A 226 13.46 23.85 -18.12
C ARG A 226 12.99 24.16 -19.55
N GLU A 227 12.17 23.31 -20.14
CA GLU A 227 11.61 23.51 -21.48
C GLU A 227 10.74 24.77 -21.55
N GLU A 228 9.79 24.94 -20.63
CA GLU A 228 8.94 26.14 -20.59
C GLU A 228 9.75 27.43 -20.36
N TRP A 229 10.83 27.35 -19.56
CA TRP A 229 11.71 28.49 -19.35
C TRP A 229 12.47 28.87 -20.64
N LEU A 230 13.01 27.88 -21.35
CA LEU A 230 13.68 28.09 -22.64
C LEU A 230 12.73 28.65 -23.71
N ASP A 231 11.48 28.17 -23.76
CA ASP A 231 10.48 28.67 -24.70
C ASP A 231 10.10 30.13 -24.42
N LYS A 232 10.00 30.52 -23.14
CA LYS A 232 9.80 31.93 -22.75
C LYS A 232 10.99 32.80 -23.20
N GLU A 233 12.21 32.37 -22.94
CA GLU A 233 13.41 33.11 -23.35
C GLU A 233 13.50 33.27 -24.87
N LEU A 234 13.23 32.21 -25.63
CA LEU A 234 13.19 32.25 -27.09
C LEU A 234 12.08 33.16 -27.62
N SER A 235 10.91 33.15 -26.99
CA SER A 235 9.80 34.04 -27.34
C SER A 235 10.17 35.51 -27.11
N GLU A 236 10.82 35.84 -25.99
CA GLU A 236 11.30 37.18 -25.70
C GLU A 236 12.37 37.65 -26.70
N ILE A 237 13.32 36.78 -27.06
CA ILE A 237 14.34 37.08 -28.09
C ILE A 237 13.68 37.35 -29.44
N ARG A 238 12.70 36.52 -29.83
CA ARG A 238 11.93 36.70 -31.07
C ARG A 238 11.12 37.99 -31.06
N GLY A 239 10.49 38.33 -29.93
CA GLY A 239 9.78 39.60 -29.73
C GLY A 239 10.70 40.81 -29.88
N LYS A 240 11.87 40.78 -29.22
CA LYS A 240 12.90 41.83 -29.34
C LYS A 240 13.44 41.98 -30.76
N LYS A 241 13.58 40.89 -31.51
CA LYS A 241 14.00 40.94 -32.93
C LYS A 241 12.94 41.57 -33.83
N ARG A 242 11.65 41.26 -33.64
CA ARG A 242 10.55 41.85 -34.42
C ARG A 242 10.42 43.36 -34.16
N ALA A 243 10.47 43.77 -32.90
CA ALA A 243 10.41 45.19 -32.52
C ALA A 243 11.61 46.04 -32.97
N ARG A 244 12.66 45.45 -33.53
CA ARG A 244 13.80 46.16 -34.13
C ARG A 244 13.70 46.29 -35.66
N LEU A 245 12.74 45.60 -36.27
CA LEU A 245 12.49 45.61 -37.72
C LEU A 245 11.33 46.53 -38.10
N ASP A 246 10.54 46.97 -37.12
CA ASP A 246 9.51 48.01 -37.22
C ASP A 246 10.07 49.36 -36.78
#